data_AF-A0AAU4FAB6-F1
#
_entry.id   AF-A0AAU4FAB6-F1
#
_cell.length_a   1.000
_cell.length_b   1.000
_cell.length_c   1.000
_cell.angle_alpha   90.00
_cell.angle_beta   90.00
_cell.angle_gamma   90.00
#
_symmetry.space_group_name_H-M   'P 1'
#
loop_
_entity.id
_entity.type
_entity.pdbx_description
1 polymer ?
#
loop_
_entity_poly.entity_id
_entity_poly.type
_entity_poly.pdbx_seq_one_letter_code
_entity_poly.pdbx_strand_id
1 'polypeptide(L)'
;MSPYPLQDGERVLWSGAPTRRRRWLREHHVLLFGALLLVAAVATAIVVDRRNAQYLGLFTTLLFGFGIFWSRRLANRRARLDVETYFVTDRRVVFVAQWPTGAEFRWAWLNRLGPAQVKTGADTVTFGTSFAARWRVANQNHEGAWAPFVPELWAIPDAERVAALIRQAQSAPFPKRTGNILETQRGPVR
;
A
#
# COMPACT_ATOMS: atom_id res chain seq x y z
N MET A 1 -9.68 -12.18 -19.87
CA MET A 1 -8.21 -12.19 -20.10
C MET A 1 -7.56 -11.39 -18.98
N SER A 2 -6.73 -12.00 -18.14
CA SER A 2 -6.08 -11.27 -17.05
C SER A 2 -4.86 -10.52 -17.61
N PRO A 3 -4.83 -9.17 -17.64
CA PRO A 3 -3.77 -8.38 -18.27
C PRO A 3 -2.61 -8.16 -17.29
N TYR A 4 -2.18 -9.21 -16.59
CA TYR A 4 -1.10 -9.11 -15.61
C TYR A 4 0.24 -9.52 -16.24
N PRO A 5 1.31 -8.70 -16.16
CA PRO A 5 2.62 -9.06 -16.69
C PRO A 5 3.32 -10.07 -15.77
N LEU A 6 2.95 -11.35 -15.91
CA LEU A 6 3.74 -12.47 -15.41
C LEU A 6 5.07 -12.53 -16.18
N GLN A 7 6.14 -12.85 -15.47
CA GLN A 7 7.41 -13.19 -16.11
C GLN A 7 7.35 -14.59 -16.71
N ASP A 8 8.24 -14.87 -17.66
CA ASP A 8 8.35 -16.21 -18.24
C ASP A 8 8.58 -17.27 -17.17
N GLY A 9 7.70 -18.27 -17.16
CA GLY A 9 7.69 -19.37 -16.19
C GLY A 9 7.20 -19.01 -14.78
N GLU A 10 6.73 -17.77 -14.54
CA GLU A 10 6.11 -17.37 -13.28
C GLU A 10 4.69 -17.97 -13.17
N ARG A 11 4.37 -18.57 -12.03
CA ARG A 11 3.08 -19.21 -11.78
C ARG A 11 2.33 -18.50 -10.67
N VAL A 12 1.06 -18.20 -10.91
CA VAL A 12 0.16 -17.66 -9.88
C VAL A 12 -0.21 -18.79 -8.93
N LEU A 13 0.12 -18.64 -7.65
CA LEU A 13 -0.24 -19.57 -6.58
C LEU A 13 -1.59 -19.20 -5.98
N TRP A 14 -1.88 -17.90 -5.87
CA TRP A 14 -3.12 -17.39 -5.32
C TRP A 14 -3.44 -16.00 -5.86
N SER A 15 -4.73 -15.70 -5.99
CA SER A 15 -5.23 -14.37 -6.35
C SER A 15 -6.48 -14.04 -5.55
N GLY A 16 -6.61 -12.80 -5.10
CA GLY A 16 -7.79 -12.35 -4.39
C GLY A 16 -7.77 -10.85 -4.11
N ALA A 17 -8.87 -10.35 -3.57
CA ALA A 17 -9.04 -8.95 -3.19
C ALA A 17 -9.37 -8.85 -1.69
N PRO A 18 -9.17 -7.69 -1.05
CA PRO A 18 -9.60 -7.43 0.31
C PRO A 18 -11.11 -7.68 0.46
N THR A 19 -11.49 -8.49 1.45
CA THR A 19 -12.91 -8.85 1.70
C THR A 19 -13.66 -7.85 2.57
N ARG A 20 -12.93 -7.03 3.33
CA ARG A 20 -13.50 -6.02 4.23
C ARG A 20 -12.93 -4.66 3.88
N ARG A 21 -13.48 -3.58 4.44
CA ARG A 21 -12.82 -2.27 4.48
C ARG A 21 -12.04 -2.09 5.77
N ARG A 22 -10.84 -1.50 5.70
CA ARG A 22 -9.94 -1.37 6.85
C ARG A 22 -10.58 -0.46 7.89
N ARG A 23 -10.92 -0.98 9.08
CA ARG A 23 -11.48 -0.18 10.18
C ARG A 23 -10.44 0.86 10.61
N TRP A 24 -10.82 2.13 10.49
CA TRP A 24 -9.91 3.25 10.28
C TRP A 24 -9.93 4.28 11.42
N LEU A 25 -10.29 3.84 12.63
CA LEU A 25 -10.47 4.70 13.81
C LEU A 25 -9.23 5.57 14.12
N ARG A 26 -8.01 5.04 13.87
CA ARG A 26 -6.76 5.73 14.20
C ARG A 26 -6.50 7.01 13.40
N GLU A 27 -7.08 7.12 12.20
CA GLU A 27 -6.83 8.25 11.29
C GLU A 27 -7.94 9.33 11.42
N HIS A 28 -9.00 9.07 12.19
CA HIS A 28 -9.97 10.11 12.59
C HIS A 28 -9.39 11.06 13.63
N HIS A 29 -8.37 10.65 14.39
CA HIS A 29 -7.77 11.52 15.40
C HIS A 29 -7.20 12.82 14.79
N VAL A 30 -6.66 12.78 13.57
CA VAL A 30 -6.14 13.98 12.91
C VAL A 30 -7.27 14.94 12.54
N LEU A 31 -8.39 14.42 12.02
CA LEU A 31 -9.57 15.23 11.70
C LEU A 31 -10.24 15.78 12.96
N LEU A 32 -10.39 14.95 13.99
CA LEU A 32 -10.94 15.35 15.28
C LEU A 32 -10.07 16.41 15.96
N PHE A 33 -8.74 16.25 15.91
CA PHE A 33 -7.80 17.23 16.43
C PHE A 33 -7.88 18.55 15.64
N GLY A 34 -7.97 18.48 14.31
CA GLY A 34 -8.20 19.66 13.47
C GLY A 34 -9.52 20.37 13.78
N ALA A 35 -10.61 19.62 13.98
CA ALA A 35 -11.91 20.17 14.37
C ALA A 35 -11.86 20.80 15.77
N LEU A 36 -11.17 20.18 16.73
CA LEU A 36 -10.95 20.73 18.07
C LEU A 36 -10.16 22.05 18.01
N LEU A 37 -9.09 22.10 17.21
CA LEU A 37 -8.31 23.32 17.00
C LEU A 37 -9.12 24.44 16.35
N LEU A 38 -10.01 24.12 15.40
CA LEU A 38 -10.95 25.09 14.83
C LEU A 38 -11.84 25.69 15.92
N VAL A 39 -12.48 24.85 16.73
CA VAL A 39 -13.37 25.29 17.82
C VAL A 39 -12.62 26.17 18.82
N ALA A 40 -11.42 25.76 19.22
CA ALA A 40 -10.57 26.53 20.13
C ALA A 40 -10.17 27.90 19.55
N ALA A 41 -9.89 27.98 18.25
CA ALA A 41 -9.55 29.24 17.61
C ALA A 41 -10.75 30.17 17.46
N VAL A 42 -11.93 29.64 17.13
CA VAL A 42 -13.17 30.42 17.10
C VAL A 42 -13.49 30.97 18.49
N ALA A 43 -13.35 30.15 19.54
CA ALA A 43 -13.54 30.59 20.92
C ALA A 43 -12.53 31.69 21.31
N THR A 44 -11.24 31.50 20.98
CA THR A 44 -10.20 32.52 21.23
C THR A 44 -10.52 33.83 20.51
N ALA A 45 -11.05 33.77 19.29
CA ALA A 45 -11.38 34.96 18.51
C ALA A 45 -12.60 35.73 19.00
N ILE A 46 -13.55 35.03 19.62
CA ILE A 46 -14.70 35.67 20.27
C ILE A 46 -14.24 36.42 21.53
N VAL A 47 -13.24 35.88 22.24
CA VAL A 47 -12.70 36.44 23.49
C VAL A 47 -11.69 37.57 23.24
N VAL A 48 -10.87 37.46 22.19
CA VAL A 48 -9.83 38.44 21.86
C VAL A 48 -10.43 39.47 20.90
N ASP A 49 -10.72 40.65 21.46
CA ASP A 49 -11.32 41.86 20.86
C ASP A 49 -11.02 42.13 19.36
N ARG A 50 -11.96 42.81 18.68
CA ARG A 50 -12.06 43.00 17.21
C ARG A 50 -10.79 43.53 16.52
N ARG A 51 -9.86 44.15 17.27
CA ARG A 51 -8.56 44.62 16.76
C ARG A 51 -7.70 43.51 16.15
N ASN A 52 -7.93 42.24 16.52
CA ASN A 52 -7.17 41.09 16.01
C ASN A 52 -7.91 40.27 14.92
N ALA A 53 -9.00 40.80 14.35
CA ALA A 53 -9.80 40.11 13.34
C ALA A 53 -9.00 39.64 12.11
N GLN A 54 -7.90 40.34 11.77
CA GLN A 54 -6.99 39.93 10.69
C GLN A 54 -6.32 38.57 10.94
N TYR A 55 -5.97 38.27 12.20
CA TYR A 55 -5.38 36.97 12.56
C TYR A 55 -6.42 35.85 12.52
N LEU A 56 -7.69 36.17 12.77
CA LEU A 56 -8.78 35.22 12.64
C LEU A 56 -8.97 34.76 11.18
N GLY A 57 -8.94 35.69 10.24
CA GLY A 57 -9.03 35.41 8.80
C GLY A 57 -7.87 34.54 8.31
N LEU A 58 -6.64 34.86 8.72
CA LEU A 58 -5.46 34.05 8.40
C LEU A 58 -5.58 32.64 8.99
N PHE A 59 -5.94 32.53 10.26
CA PHE A 59 -6.04 31.25 10.96
C PHE A 59 -7.11 30.35 10.35
N THR A 60 -8.31 30.89 10.09
CA THR A 60 -9.40 30.15 9.45
C THR A 60 -9.01 29.68 8.05
N THR A 61 -8.35 30.52 7.26
CA THR A 61 -7.85 30.16 5.92
C THR A 61 -6.81 29.03 6.00
N LEU A 62 -5.84 29.11 6.91
CA LEU A 62 -4.83 28.07 7.11
C LEU A 62 -5.46 26.75 7.54
N LEU A 63 -6.44 26.79 8.46
CA LEU A 63 -7.08 25.59 8.95
C LEU A 63 -7.99 24.94 7.88
N PHE A 64 -8.68 25.76 7.07
CA PHE A 64 -9.46 25.26 5.95
C PHE A 64 -8.55 24.63 4.87
N GLY A 65 -7.44 25.29 4.53
CA GLY A 65 -6.43 24.75 3.62
C GLY A 65 -5.84 23.44 4.13
N PHE A 66 -5.52 23.37 5.43
CA PHE A 66 -5.05 22.15 6.08
C PHE A 66 -6.09 21.02 6.04
N GLY A 67 -7.37 21.34 6.29
CA GLY A 67 -8.48 20.40 6.20
C GLY A 67 -8.71 19.87 4.79
N ILE A 68 -8.66 20.72 3.76
CA ILE A 68 -8.74 20.31 2.35
C ILE A 68 -7.55 19.43 1.98
N PHE A 69 -6.34 19.84 2.36
CA PHE A 69 -5.12 19.07 2.10
C PHE A 69 -5.20 17.67 2.71
N TRP A 70 -5.58 17.56 3.98
CA TRP A 70 -5.74 16.27 4.65
C TRP A 70 -6.89 15.46 4.09
N SER A 71 -8.07 16.05 3.87
CA SER A 71 -9.21 15.32 3.32
C SER A 71 -8.92 14.72 1.95
N ARG A 72 -8.22 15.45 1.06
CA ARG A 72 -7.73 14.92 -0.22
C ARG A 72 -6.74 13.79 -0.03
N ARG A 73 -5.77 13.97 0.88
CA ARG A 73 -4.80 12.90 1.23
C ARG A 73 -5.50 11.64 1.73
N LEU A 74 -6.54 11.78 2.55
CA LEU A 74 -7.37 10.69 3.05
C LEU A 74 -8.17 10.03 1.92
N ALA A 75 -8.81 10.81 1.06
CA ALA A 75 -9.60 10.31 -0.05
C ALA A 75 -8.74 9.49 -1.03
N ASN A 76 -7.55 9.99 -1.38
CA ASN A 76 -6.59 9.27 -2.23
C ASN A 76 -6.15 7.94 -1.60
N ARG A 77 -6.01 7.90 -0.27
CA ARG A 77 -5.70 6.64 0.45
C ARG A 77 -6.88 5.66 0.42
N ARG A 78 -8.11 6.14 0.60
CA ARG A 78 -9.32 5.31 0.56
C ARG A 78 -9.52 4.67 -0.80
N ALA A 79 -9.41 5.48 -1.85
CA ALA A 79 -9.61 5.02 -3.22
C ALA A 79 -8.57 3.94 -3.62
N ARG A 80 -7.37 3.93 -3.02
CA ARG A 80 -6.35 2.91 -3.29
C ARG A 80 -6.72 1.54 -2.74
N LEU A 81 -7.32 1.49 -1.55
CA LEU A 81 -7.59 0.25 -0.84
C LEU A 81 -8.79 -0.52 -1.41
N ASP A 82 -9.77 0.18 -1.98
CA ASP A 82 -10.97 -0.45 -2.55
C ASP A 82 -10.72 -1.14 -3.89
N VAL A 83 -9.59 -0.86 -4.51
CA VAL A 83 -9.32 -1.16 -5.92
C VAL A 83 -8.13 -2.12 -6.07
N GLU A 84 -7.58 -2.57 -4.94
CA GLU A 84 -6.38 -3.40 -4.89
C GLU A 84 -6.72 -4.89 -5.02
N THR A 85 -6.12 -5.55 -6.02
CA THR A 85 -6.13 -7.00 -6.18
C THR A 85 -4.72 -7.53 -5.91
N TYR A 86 -4.64 -8.62 -5.16
CA TYR A 86 -3.40 -9.28 -4.80
C TYR A 86 -3.18 -10.52 -5.66
N PHE A 87 -1.96 -10.67 -6.18
CA PHE A 87 -1.49 -11.92 -6.79
C PHE A 87 -0.25 -12.39 -6.04
N VAL A 88 -0.29 -13.62 -5.56
CA VAL A 88 0.86 -14.31 -4.98
C VAL A 88 1.38 -15.28 -6.03
N THR A 89 2.62 -15.11 -6.43
CA THR A 89 3.30 -16.00 -7.37
C THR A 89 4.37 -16.81 -6.67
N ASP A 90 5.02 -17.71 -7.41
CA ASP A 90 6.18 -18.46 -6.95
C ASP A 90 7.41 -17.58 -6.68
N ARG A 91 7.43 -16.33 -7.17
CA ARG A 91 8.60 -15.44 -7.06
C ARG A 91 8.34 -14.14 -6.30
N ARG A 92 7.13 -13.59 -6.38
CA ARG A 92 6.79 -12.26 -5.85
C ARG A 92 5.33 -12.17 -5.43
N VAL A 93 5.05 -11.20 -4.57
CA VAL A 93 3.68 -10.73 -4.33
C VAL A 93 3.47 -9.47 -5.14
N VAL A 94 2.33 -9.39 -5.78
CA VAL A 94 1.95 -8.31 -6.67
C VAL A 94 0.65 -7.69 -6.18
N PHE A 95 0.65 -6.36 -6.18
CA PHE A 95 -0.43 -5.48 -5.81
C PHE A 95 -0.87 -4.75 -7.08
N VAL A 96 -2.13 -4.90 -7.46
CA VAL A 96 -2.71 -4.34 -8.67
C VAL A 96 -3.83 -3.40 -8.29
N ALA A 97 -3.67 -2.11 -8.55
CA ALA A 97 -4.74 -1.14 -8.37
C ALA A 97 -5.32 -0.74 -9.75
N GLN A 98 -6.59 -1.08 -9.99
CA GLN A 98 -7.30 -0.80 -11.26
C GLN A 98 -8.12 0.50 -11.25
N TRP A 99 -7.53 1.61 -11.68
CA TRP A 99 -8.23 2.90 -11.78
C TRP A 99 -9.05 3.03 -13.07
N PRO A 100 -10.06 3.91 -13.09
CA PRO A 100 -10.73 4.28 -14.35
C PRO A 100 -9.77 4.82 -15.41
N THR A 101 -8.66 5.43 -14.98
CA THR A 101 -7.64 6.02 -15.85
C THR A 101 -6.50 5.07 -16.21
N GLY A 102 -6.47 3.82 -15.69
CA GLY A 102 -5.42 2.83 -15.96
C GLY A 102 -5.11 1.92 -14.77
N ALA A 103 -4.14 1.01 -14.92
CA ALA A 103 -3.73 0.08 -13.86
C ALA A 103 -2.34 0.45 -13.29
N GLU A 104 -2.21 0.43 -11.96
CA GLU A 104 -0.94 0.56 -11.25
C GLU A 104 -0.51 -0.80 -10.71
N PHE A 105 0.72 -1.20 -11.02
CA PHE A 105 1.30 -2.47 -10.57
C PHE A 105 2.46 -2.21 -9.63
N ARG A 106 2.43 -2.85 -8.45
CA ARG A 106 3.54 -2.87 -7.50
C ARG A 106 3.87 -4.30 -7.14
N TRP A 107 5.13 -4.62 -6.91
CA TRP A 107 5.52 -5.97 -6.54
C TRP A 107 6.66 -5.98 -5.53
N ALA A 108 6.71 -7.04 -4.73
CA ALA A 108 7.77 -7.32 -3.79
C ALA A 108 8.24 -8.76 -3.96
N TRP A 109 9.54 -8.95 -4.13
CA TRP A 109 10.16 -10.26 -4.32
C TRP A 109 10.15 -11.07 -3.02
N LEU A 110 9.72 -12.32 -3.09
CA LEU A 110 9.59 -13.19 -1.91
C LEU A 110 10.92 -13.41 -1.16
N ASN A 111 12.05 -13.42 -1.87
CA ASN A 111 13.40 -13.53 -1.28
C ASN A 111 13.89 -12.26 -0.57
N ARG A 112 13.26 -11.11 -0.80
CA ARG A 112 13.61 -9.85 -0.12
C ARG A 112 12.67 -9.54 1.04
N LEU A 113 11.60 -10.31 1.16
CA LEU A 113 10.61 -10.18 2.22
C LEU A 113 11.02 -11.02 3.42
N GLY A 114 10.70 -10.53 4.62
CA GLY A 114 10.76 -11.37 5.81
C GLY A 114 9.75 -12.53 5.74
N PRO A 115 9.78 -13.44 6.72
CA PRO A 115 8.85 -14.56 6.75
C PRO A 115 7.40 -14.07 6.79
N ALA A 116 6.53 -14.70 6.00
CA ALA A 116 5.10 -14.38 6.02
C ALA A 116 4.48 -14.77 7.37
N GLN A 117 3.84 -13.80 8.03
CA GLN A 117 3.21 -13.94 9.35
C GLN A 117 1.79 -13.41 9.31
N VAL A 118 0.85 -14.16 9.87
CA VAL A 118 -0.53 -13.71 10.04
C VAL A 118 -0.62 -12.87 11.30
N LYS A 119 -1.16 -11.66 11.18
CA LYS A 119 -1.47 -10.81 12.32
C LYS A 119 -2.77 -11.28 12.96
N THR A 120 -2.69 -11.73 14.21
CA THR A 120 -3.84 -12.23 14.98
C THR A 120 -4.99 -11.21 14.98
N GLY A 121 -6.19 -11.67 14.62
CA GLY A 121 -7.43 -10.89 14.67
C GLY A 121 -7.63 -9.89 13.52
N ALA A 122 -6.76 -9.86 12.51
CA ALA A 122 -6.84 -8.88 11.42
C ALA A 122 -6.88 -9.49 9.99
N ASP A 123 -6.85 -10.82 9.85
CA ASP A 123 -6.76 -11.54 8.56
C ASP A 123 -5.75 -10.90 7.60
N THR A 124 -4.62 -10.47 8.16
CA THR A 124 -3.60 -9.70 7.47
C THR A 124 -2.31 -10.50 7.45
N VAL A 125 -1.75 -10.74 6.28
CA VAL A 125 -0.42 -11.33 6.13
C VAL A 125 0.62 -10.21 6.02
N THR A 126 1.66 -10.29 6.85
CA THR A 126 2.75 -9.31 6.95
C THR A 126 4.10 -10.01 6.76
N PHE A 127 5.13 -9.27 6.37
CA PHE A 127 6.47 -9.83 6.10
C PHE A 127 7.56 -9.33 7.06
N GLY A 128 7.22 -9.19 8.34
CA GLY A 128 8.20 -8.82 9.37
C GLY A 128 8.72 -7.37 9.30
N THR A 129 8.08 -6.49 8.52
CA THR A 129 8.45 -5.06 8.49
C THR A 129 8.30 -4.40 9.85
N SER A 130 9.34 -3.70 10.31
CA SER A 130 9.35 -3.04 11.62
C SER A 130 8.24 -1.99 11.73
N PHE A 131 7.79 -1.72 12.97
CA PHE A 131 6.79 -0.68 13.21
C PHE A 131 7.24 0.70 12.71
N ALA A 132 8.51 1.06 12.92
CA ALA A 132 9.08 2.33 12.47
C ALA A 132 9.11 2.45 10.94
N ALA A 133 9.47 1.38 10.22
CA ALA A 133 9.44 1.35 8.77
C ALA A 133 8.00 1.51 8.25
N ARG A 134 7.04 0.81 8.86
CA ARG A 134 5.62 0.92 8.52
C ARG A 134 5.08 2.32 8.76
N TRP A 135 5.41 2.94 9.89
CA TRP A 135 5.00 4.31 10.20
C TRP A 135 5.58 5.31 9.20
N ARG A 136 6.86 5.17 8.84
CA ARG A 136 7.52 6.04 7.85
C ARG A 136 6.85 5.93 6.48
N VAL A 137 6.66 4.71 5.98
CA VAL A 137 6.00 4.47 4.70
C VAL A 137 4.56 4.97 4.74
N ALA A 138 3.82 4.67 5.82
CA ALA A 138 2.46 5.14 6.01
C ALA A 138 2.33 6.66 6.10
N ASN A 139 3.42 7.43 6.24
CA ASN A 139 3.37 8.89 6.22
C ASN A 139 3.88 9.50 4.90
N GLN A 140 4.44 8.69 3.99
CA GLN A 140 4.92 9.15 2.70
C GLN A 140 3.77 9.30 1.68
N ASN A 141 4.02 10.07 0.62
CA ASN A 141 3.11 10.14 -0.53
C ASN A 141 3.13 8.80 -1.25
N HIS A 142 1.96 8.21 -1.46
CA HIS A 142 1.81 6.94 -2.16
C HIS A 142 1.51 7.11 -3.64
N GLU A 143 1.73 8.29 -4.20
CA GLU A 143 1.41 8.62 -5.60
C GLU A 143 2.56 8.21 -6.52
N GLY A 144 2.21 7.49 -7.60
CA GLY A 144 3.15 7.01 -8.61
C GLY A 144 3.64 5.57 -8.38
N ALA A 145 4.01 4.90 -9.48
CA ALA A 145 4.41 3.49 -9.49
C ALA A 145 5.65 3.18 -8.63
N TRP A 146 6.48 4.19 -8.34
CA TRP A 146 7.71 4.07 -7.56
C TRP A 146 7.57 4.45 -6.09
N ALA A 147 6.37 4.84 -5.65
CA ALA A 147 6.19 5.26 -4.27
C ALA A 147 6.43 4.07 -3.31
N PRO A 148 7.10 4.31 -2.18
CA PRO A 148 7.33 3.29 -1.18
C PRO A 148 5.98 2.76 -0.66
N PHE A 149 5.92 1.44 -0.48
CA PHE A 149 4.74 0.77 0.05
C PHE A 149 5.16 -0.33 1.03
N VAL A 150 4.26 -0.65 1.96
CA VAL A 150 4.44 -1.79 2.84
C VAL A 150 3.74 -2.96 2.16
N PRO A 151 4.46 -4.04 1.80
CA PRO A 151 3.82 -5.22 1.27
C PRO A 151 3.04 -5.88 2.42
N GLU A 152 1.76 -5.57 2.52
CA GLU A 152 0.85 -6.19 3.47
C GLU A 152 -0.41 -6.61 2.72
N LEU A 153 -0.79 -7.85 2.95
CA LEU A 153 -1.87 -8.56 2.31
C LEU A 153 -3.06 -8.49 3.28
N TRP A 154 -3.97 -7.55 3.05
CA TRP A 154 -4.93 -7.14 4.07
C TRP A 154 -6.35 -7.68 3.82
N ALA A 155 -7.03 -8.10 4.89
CA ALA A 155 -8.39 -8.68 4.89
C ALA A 155 -8.57 -9.81 3.86
N ILE A 156 -7.63 -10.74 3.86
CA ILE A 156 -7.60 -11.85 2.92
C ILE A 156 -8.38 -13.05 3.48
N PRO A 157 -9.22 -13.70 2.67
CA PRO A 157 -9.85 -14.95 3.07
C PRO A 157 -8.77 -16.02 3.26
N ASP A 158 -8.87 -16.79 4.35
CA ASP A 158 -7.90 -17.83 4.70
C ASP A 158 -6.44 -17.34 4.76
N ALA A 159 -6.22 -16.22 5.48
CA ALA A 159 -4.90 -15.61 5.63
C ALA A 159 -3.80 -16.61 6.07
N GLU A 160 -4.13 -17.61 6.89
CA GLU A 160 -3.20 -18.68 7.28
C GLU A 160 -2.77 -19.56 6.10
N ARG A 161 -3.71 -19.96 5.25
CA ARG A 161 -3.43 -20.75 4.05
C ARG A 161 -2.56 -19.96 3.07
N VAL A 162 -2.89 -18.68 2.87
CA VAL A 162 -2.09 -17.80 2.00
C VAL A 162 -0.70 -17.58 2.58
N ALA A 163 -0.56 -17.36 3.88
CA ALA A 163 0.75 -17.26 4.54
C ALA A 163 1.56 -18.56 4.45
N ALA A 164 0.90 -19.73 4.52
CA ALA A 164 1.55 -21.02 4.33
C ALA A 164 2.06 -21.20 2.88
N LEU A 165 1.25 -20.85 1.87
CA LEU A 165 1.65 -20.84 0.46
C LEU A 165 2.85 -19.93 0.21
N ILE A 166 2.84 -18.73 0.80
CA ILE A 166 3.97 -17.80 0.65
C ILE A 166 5.22 -18.36 1.32
N ARG A 167 5.11 -18.93 2.53
CA ARG A 167 6.26 -19.58 3.19
C ARG A 167 6.83 -20.72 2.36
N GLN A 168 5.96 -21.55 1.79
CA GLN A 168 6.38 -22.64 0.90
C GLN A 168 7.13 -22.09 -0.33
N ALA A 169 6.62 -21.02 -0.95
CA ALA A 169 7.28 -20.37 -2.07
C ALA A 169 8.61 -19.68 -1.67
N GLN A 170 8.69 -19.12 -0.47
CA GLN A 170 9.94 -18.54 0.08
C GLN A 170 11.01 -19.60 0.32
N SER A 171 10.62 -20.82 0.68
CA SER A 171 11.53 -21.95 0.88
C SER A 171 11.89 -22.69 -0.41
N ALA A 172 11.19 -22.42 -1.51
CA ALA A 172 11.47 -23.07 -2.79
C ALA A 172 12.82 -22.57 -3.36
N PRO A 173 13.63 -23.46 -3.95
CA PRO A 173 14.83 -23.05 -4.66
C PRO A 173 14.45 -22.06 -5.76
N PHE A 174 15.10 -20.88 -5.79
CA PHE A 174 14.90 -19.96 -6.90
C PHE A 174 15.26 -20.70 -8.20
N PRO A 175 14.38 -20.70 -9.21
CA PRO A 175 14.70 -21.31 -10.49
C PRO A 175 15.97 -20.63 -11.01
N LYS A 176 17.07 -21.39 -11.08
CA LYS A 176 18.30 -20.92 -11.72
C LYS A 176 17.89 -20.54 -13.13
N ARG A 177 18.17 -19.29 -13.51
CA ARG A 177 17.96 -18.81 -14.87
C ARG A 177 18.72 -19.76 -15.78
N THR A 178 18.02 -20.70 -16.42
CA THR A 178 18.60 -21.55 -17.45
C THR A 178 18.88 -20.62 -18.62
N GLY A 179 20.03 -19.94 -18.54
CA GLY A 179 20.53 -19.12 -19.62
C GLY A 179 20.71 -20.06 -20.80
N ASN A 180 19.96 -19.79 -21.86
CA ASN A 180 20.14 -20.45 -23.13
C ASN A 180 21.62 -20.40 -23.49
N ILE A 181 22.17 -21.60 -23.49
CA ILE A 181 23.25 -22.05 -24.33
C ILE A 181 22.90 -21.59 -25.74
N LEU A 182 23.41 -20.42 -26.14
CA LEU A 182 23.70 -20.15 -27.54
C LEU A 182 24.93 -20.98 -27.88
N GLU A 183 24.78 -22.31 -27.90
CA GLU A 183 25.68 -23.16 -28.66
C GLU A 183 25.47 -22.76 -30.11
N THR A 184 26.40 -21.90 -30.51
CA THR A 184 26.72 -21.58 -31.88
C THR A 184 26.87 -22.90 -32.64
N GLN A 185 25.82 -23.37 -33.28
CA GLN A 185 25.93 -24.28 -34.42
C GLN A 185 26.63 -23.51 -35.54
N ARG A 186 27.96 -23.39 -35.46
CA ARG A 186 28.81 -23.21 -36.63
C ARG A 186 28.93 -24.59 -37.28
N GLY A 187 28.07 -24.84 -38.26
CA GLY A 187 28.30 -25.93 -39.20
C GLY A 187 29.63 -25.71 -39.94
N PRO A 188 30.37 -26.78 -40.30
CA PRO A 188 31.58 -26.63 -41.10
C PRO A 188 31.19 -26.20 -42.51
N VAL A 189 31.71 -25.05 -42.94
CA VAL A 189 31.71 -24.66 -44.34
C VAL A 189 32.65 -25.62 -45.07
N ARG A 190 32.09 -26.42 -45.98
CA ARG A 190 32.84 -27.16 -46.99
C ARG A 190 33.01 -26.30 -48.22
#